data_AF-A0A2E0CI25-F1
#
_entry.id   AF-A0A2E0CI25-F1
#
_cell.length_a   1.000
_cell.length_b   1.000
_cell.length_c   1.000
_cell.angle_alpha   90.00
_cell.angle_beta   90.00
_cell.angle_gamma   90.00
#
_symmetry.space_group_name_H-M   'P 1'
#
loop_
_entity.id
_entity.type
_entity.pdbx_description
1 polymer ?
#
loop_
_entity_poly.entity_id
_entity_poly.type
_entity_poly.pdbx_seq_one_letter_code
_entity_poly.pdbx_strand_id
1 'polypeptide(L)'
;INNMPGDIMLNKFGGKLISVSVSPEEDMVANFNKFPPQASYFIKKIIFGKENKNEDIPNLADILMRSIMVSSSAKQLEVEKMSDLFLNPKLDNVGMLDFDSIDESVEVGYNHTIEQLEKNDISKILF
;
A
#
# COMPACT_ATOMS: atom_id res chain seq x y z
N ILE A 1 -14.46 3.62 6.73
CA ILE A 1 -14.81 2.41 5.93
C ILE A 1 -13.92 1.28 6.45
N ASN A 2 -14.41 0.03 6.53
CA ASN A 2 -13.58 -1.11 6.97
C ASN A 2 -12.95 -1.77 5.73
N ASN A 3 -11.71 -1.40 5.38
CA ASN A 3 -11.05 -1.91 4.18
C ASN A 3 -10.40 -3.29 4.38
N MET A 4 -10.40 -3.81 5.61
CA MET A 4 -9.88 -5.14 5.92
C MET A 4 -10.75 -5.80 7.01
N PRO A 5 -11.83 -6.51 6.62
CA PRO A 5 -12.83 -7.02 7.55
C PRO A 5 -12.44 -8.35 8.23
N GLY A 6 -11.18 -8.48 8.69
CA GLY A 6 -10.67 -9.73 9.28
C GLY A 6 -11.41 -10.15 10.55
N ASP A 7 -11.83 -9.17 11.35
CA ASP A 7 -12.65 -9.39 12.54
C ASP A 7 -14.03 -9.97 12.21
N ILE A 8 -14.66 -9.47 11.14
CA ILE A 8 -15.96 -9.97 10.66
C ILE A 8 -15.79 -11.39 10.10
N MET A 9 -14.71 -11.64 9.35
CA MET A 9 -14.41 -12.96 8.79
C MET A 9 -14.24 -14.01 9.89
N LEU A 10 -13.44 -13.73 10.91
CA LEU A 10 -13.24 -14.63 12.05
C LEU A 10 -14.53 -14.84 12.85
N ASN A 11 -15.27 -13.79 13.16
CA ASN A 11 -16.51 -13.92 13.93
C ASN A 11 -17.58 -14.74 13.19
N LYS A 12 -17.63 -14.65 11.86
CA LYS A 12 -18.68 -15.30 11.07
C LYS A 12 -18.31 -16.72 10.64
N PHE A 13 -17.04 -16.99 10.36
CA PHE A 13 -16.60 -18.25 9.76
C PHE A 13 -15.60 -19.03 10.64
N GLY A 14 -14.96 -18.37 11.61
CA GLY A 14 -13.86 -18.95 12.39
C GLY A 14 -12.66 -19.31 11.54
N GLY A 15 -11.82 -20.22 12.05
CA GLY A 15 -10.66 -20.74 11.33
C GLY A 15 -9.43 -19.83 11.42
N LYS A 16 -8.50 -20.07 10.50
CA LYS A 16 -7.23 -19.33 10.37
C LYS A 16 -7.42 -18.07 9.55
N LEU A 17 -6.80 -16.97 9.96
CA LEU A 17 -6.86 -15.69 9.26
C LEU A 17 -5.50 -15.35 8.65
N ILE A 18 -5.46 -15.29 7.31
CA ILE A 18 -4.34 -14.73 6.56
C ILE A 18 -4.79 -13.39 6.00
N SER A 19 -4.07 -12.32 6.35
CA SER A 19 -4.42 -10.95 5.97
C SER A 19 -3.33 -10.34 5.10
N VAL A 20 -3.73 -9.54 4.11
CA VAL A 20 -2.81 -8.82 3.22
C VAL A 20 -3.15 -7.34 3.27
N SER A 21 -2.18 -6.53 3.62
CA SER A 21 -2.24 -5.07 3.52
C SER A 21 -1.31 -4.60 2.40
N VAL A 22 -1.79 -3.66 1.60
CA VAL A 22 -0.99 -2.91 0.62
C VAL A 22 -1.01 -1.41 0.92
N SER A 23 -1.45 -1.05 2.13
CA SER A 23 -1.48 0.34 2.59
C SER A 23 -0.04 0.83 2.78
N PRO A 24 0.34 2.00 2.24
CA PRO A 24 1.62 2.61 2.56
C PRO A 24 1.68 2.88 4.08
N GLU A 25 2.73 2.38 4.75
CA GLU A 25 2.93 2.56 6.21
C GLU A 25 3.17 4.04 6.59
N GLU A 26 3.67 4.85 5.65
CA GLU A 26 4.03 6.25 5.86
C GLU A 26 3.12 7.20 5.09
N ASP A 27 1.87 7.40 5.54
CA ASP A 27 1.01 8.46 4.96
C ASP A 27 0.13 9.16 6.00
N MET A 28 0.42 8.99 7.30
CA MET A 28 -0.20 9.80 8.36
C MET A 28 0.48 11.16 8.58
N VAL A 29 1.56 11.43 7.86
CA VAL A 29 2.19 12.75 7.78
C VAL A 29 2.44 13.01 6.30
N ALA A 30 1.63 13.87 5.68
CA ALA A 30 1.94 14.40 4.36
C ALA A 30 3.35 15.00 4.42
N ASN A 31 4.34 14.30 3.84
CA ASN A 31 5.70 14.76 3.85
C ASN A 31 5.82 15.86 2.79
N PHE A 32 5.38 17.08 3.15
CA PHE A 32 5.39 18.27 2.29
C PHE A 32 6.79 18.62 1.76
N ASN A 33 7.85 17.99 2.28
CA ASN A 33 9.21 18.09 1.75
C ASN A 33 9.40 17.43 0.37
N LYS A 34 8.50 16.53 -0.05
CA LYS A 34 8.48 15.98 -1.43
C LYS A 34 7.77 16.90 -2.44
N PHE A 35 7.08 17.94 -1.99
CA PHE A 35 6.49 18.93 -2.90
C PHE A 35 7.52 20.01 -3.23
N PRO A 36 8.09 20.04 -4.45
CA PRO A 36 8.82 21.22 -4.88
C PRO A 36 7.85 22.41 -4.82
N PRO A 37 8.31 23.61 -4.41
CA PRO A 37 7.49 24.81 -4.51
C PRO A 37 6.87 24.89 -5.90
N GLN A 38 5.55 24.88 -6.00
CA GLN A 38 4.82 24.78 -7.27
C GLN A 38 5.30 25.80 -8.33
N ALA A 39 5.78 26.96 -7.88
CA ALA A 39 6.43 27.96 -8.73
C ALA A 39 7.78 27.50 -9.32
N SER A 40 8.64 26.82 -8.56
CA SER A 40 9.94 26.35 -9.05
C SER A 40 9.77 25.20 -10.06
N TYR A 41 8.81 24.30 -9.85
CA TYR A 41 8.46 23.27 -10.84
C TYR A 41 7.95 23.88 -12.15
N PHE A 42 7.06 24.87 -12.07
CA PHE A 42 6.52 25.56 -13.24
C PHE A 42 7.60 26.29 -14.03
N ILE A 43 8.51 26.98 -13.33
CA ILE A 43 9.69 27.65 -13.91
C ILE A 43 10.63 26.62 -14.56
N LYS A 44 10.91 25.50 -13.87
CA LYS A 44 11.79 24.43 -14.37
C LYS A 44 11.21 23.77 -15.63
N LYS A 45 9.89 23.58 -15.69
CA LYS A 45 9.17 23.07 -16.87
C LYS A 45 9.20 24.03 -18.06
N ILE A 46 9.14 25.33 -17.81
CA ILE A 46 9.21 26.38 -18.84
C ILE A 46 10.63 26.58 -19.36
N ILE A 47 11.64 26.54 -18.48
CA ILE A 47 13.05 26.86 -18.82
C ILE A 47 13.78 25.64 -19.39
N PHE A 48 13.57 24.43 -18.85
CA PHE A 48 14.40 23.25 -19.14
C PHE A 48 13.72 22.18 -19.99
N GLY A 49 12.58 22.49 -20.63
CA GLY A 49 11.98 21.68 -21.69
C GLY A 49 11.99 20.17 -21.46
N LYS A 50 10.98 19.64 -20.76
CA LYS A 50 10.57 18.23 -20.79
C LYS A 50 11.59 17.14 -20.40
N GLU A 51 12.75 17.45 -19.83
CA GLU A 51 13.69 16.42 -19.36
C GLU A 51 13.75 16.28 -17.82
N ASN A 52 12.61 16.01 -17.18
CA ASN A 52 12.66 15.40 -15.85
C ASN A 52 11.85 14.10 -15.87
N LYS A 53 12.59 13.00 -15.74
CA LYS A 53 12.06 11.67 -15.36
C LYS A 53 11.03 11.87 -14.25
N ASN A 54 9.89 11.18 -14.39
CA ASN A 54 8.78 11.11 -13.43
C ASN A 54 9.23 11.50 -12.02
N GLU A 55 9.06 12.78 -11.68
CA GLU A 55 9.14 13.19 -10.28
C GLU A 55 7.89 12.56 -9.63
N ASP A 56 8.08 11.79 -8.55
CA ASP A 56 7.05 11.05 -7.79
C ASP A 56 6.02 11.99 -7.12
N ILE A 57 5.37 12.83 -7.92
CA ILE A 57 4.37 13.79 -7.47
C ILE A 57 3.01 13.15 -7.73
N PRO A 58 2.26 12.78 -6.68
CA PRO A 58 0.94 12.19 -6.84
C PRO A 58 0.01 13.19 -7.52
N ASN A 59 -0.82 12.71 -8.44
CA ASN A 59 -1.78 13.56 -9.14
C ASN A 59 -3.04 13.80 -8.26
N LEU A 60 -3.93 14.70 -8.69
CA LEU A 60 -5.13 15.02 -7.93
C LEU A 60 -6.05 13.81 -7.70
N ALA A 61 -6.16 12.91 -8.68
CA ALA A 61 -6.96 11.69 -8.55
C ALA A 61 -6.36 10.74 -7.50
N ASP A 62 -5.04 10.61 -7.46
CA ASP A 62 -4.33 9.85 -6.43
C ASP A 62 -4.60 10.42 -5.03
N ILE A 63 -4.53 11.74 -4.88
CA ILE A 63 -4.79 12.43 -3.60
C ILE A 63 -6.24 12.20 -3.14
N LEU A 64 -7.20 12.30 -4.06
CA LEU A 64 -8.62 12.05 -3.74
C LEU A 64 -8.85 10.59 -3.35
N MET A 65 -8.26 9.63 -4.06
CA MET A 65 -8.34 8.21 -3.71
C MET A 65 -7.75 7.93 -2.33
N ARG A 66 -6.55 8.46 -2.02
CA ARG A 66 -5.93 8.34 -0.69
C ARG A 66 -6.81 8.92 0.41
N SER A 67 -7.42 10.08 0.16
CA SER A 67 -8.33 10.73 1.11
C SER A 67 -9.55 9.87 1.45
N ILE A 68 -10.07 9.10 0.49
CA ILE A 68 -11.17 8.15 0.71
C ILE A 68 -10.70 6.95 1.57
N MET A 69 -9.46 6.48 1.35
CA MET A 69 -8.92 5.30 2.03
C MET A 69 -8.37 5.55 3.45
N VAL A 70 -8.07 6.81 3.81
CA VAL A 70 -7.40 7.18 5.08
C VAL A 70 -8.12 6.71 6.35
N SER A 71 -9.42 6.41 6.26
CA SER A 71 -10.25 6.03 7.41
C SER A 71 -10.04 4.59 7.94
N SER A 72 -9.01 3.85 7.51
CA SER A 72 -8.87 2.41 7.78
C SER A 72 -7.67 1.98 8.65
N SER A 73 -6.74 2.88 8.99
CA SER A 73 -5.48 2.47 9.64
C SER A 73 -5.64 1.92 11.05
N ALA A 74 -6.59 2.43 11.84
CA ALA A 74 -6.84 1.92 13.19
C ALA A 74 -7.36 0.47 13.18
N LYS A 75 -8.24 0.15 12.21
CA LYS A 75 -8.81 -1.20 12.07
C LYS A 75 -7.79 -2.20 11.55
N GLN A 76 -6.85 -1.74 10.73
CA GLN A 76 -5.78 -2.56 10.21
C GLN A 76 -4.88 -3.13 11.32
N LEU A 77 -4.50 -2.30 12.32
CA LEU A 77 -3.71 -2.74 13.47
C LEU A 77 -4.41 -3.79 14.33
N GLU A 78 -5.74 -3.72 14.46
CA GLU A 78 -6.52 -4.75 15.18
C GLU A 78 -6.47 -6.09 14.45
N VAL A 79 -6.66 -6.06 13.13
CA VAL A 79 -6.69 -7.25 12.29
C VAL A 79 -5.32 -7.88 12.14
N GLU A 80 -4.26 -7.08 12.06
CA GLU A 80 -2.88 -7.57 12.09
C GLU A 80 -2.62 -8.44 13.32
N LYS A 81 -3.02 -7.96 14.51
CA LYS A 81 -2.82 -8.69 15.77
C LYS A 81 -3.59 -10.01 15.86
N MET A 82 -4.71 -10.14 15.15
CA MET A 82 -5.54 -11.35 15.18
C MET A 82 -5.29 -12.28 13.99
N SER A 83 -4.41 -11.89 13.05
CA SER A 83 -4.06 -12.70 11.90
C SER A 83 -3.02 -13.75 12.30
N ASP A 84 -3.22 -14.99 11.83
CA ASP A 84 -2.20 -16.04 11.93
C ASP A 84 -1.00 -15.76 11.01
N LEU A 85 -1.24 -15.06 9.90
CA LEU A 85 -0.21 -14.54 9.01
C LEU A 85 -0.65 -13.17 8.48
N PHE A 86 0.19 -12.16 8.65
CA PHE A 86 -0.04 -10.82 8.12
C PHE A 86 1.04 -10.50 7.07
N LEU A 87 0.61 -10.21 5.85
CA LEU A 87 1.47 -9.88 4.72
C LEU A 87 1.37 -8.38 4.44
N ASN A 88 2.52 -7.72 4.29
CA ASN A 88 2.59 -6.29 3.96
C ASN A 88 3.64 -6.05 2.85
N PRO A 89 3.39 -6.52 1.62
CA PRO A 89 4.29 -6.26 0.49
C PRO A 89 4.40 -4.76 0.22
N LYS A 90 5.63 -4.27 0.05
CA LYS A 90 5.89 -2.86 -0.25
C LYS A 90 5.68 -2.60 -1.75
N LEU A 91 4.74 -1.73 -2.07
CA LEU A 91 4.41 -1.30 -3.44
C LEU A 91 4.85 0.15 -3.70
N ASP A 92 6.08 0.50 -3.30
CA ASP A 92 6.57 1.89 -3.30
C ASP A 92 6.53 2.57 -4.69
N ASN A 93 6.58 1.79 -5.77
CA ASN A 93 6.61 2.27 -7.15
C ASN A 93 5.29 2.12 -7.92
N VAL A 94 4.25 1.54 -7.31
CA VAL A 94 2.97 1.29 -7.99
C VAL A 94 1.96 2.34 -7.55
N GLY A 95 1.52 3.17 -8.50
CA GLY A 95 0.46 4.16 -8.25
C GLY A 95 -0.91 3.51 -8.01
N MET A 96 -1.79 4.17 -7.26
CA MET A 96 -3.16 3.65 -7.01
C MET A 96 -3.98 3.44 -8.29
N LEU A 97 -3.69 4.23 -9.33
CA LEU A 97 -4.35 4.17 -10.64
C LEU A 97 -3.41 3.69 -11.74
N ASP A 98 -2.28 3.08 -11.37
CA ASP A 98 -1.28 2.59 -12.31
C ASP A 98 -1.63 1.16 -12.78
N PHE A 99 -2.49 1.09 -13.80
CA PHE A 99 -2.93 -0.18 -14.38
C PHE A 99 -1.86 -0.86 -15.24
N ASP A 100 -0.81 -0.13 -15.66
CA ASP A 100 0.27 -0.69 -16.48
C ASP A 100 1.21 -1.56 -15.62
N SER A 101 1.27 -1.30 -14.31
CA SER A 101 2.12 -1.99 -13.33
C SER A 101 1.40 -3.13 -12.57
N ILE A 102 0.30 -3.66 -13.11
CA ILE A 102 -0.44 -4.78 -12.49
C ILE A 102 0.45 -6.02 -12.38
N ASP A 103 1.15 -6.40 -13.45
CA ASP A 103 1.98 -7.61 -13.46
C ASP A 103 3.12 -7.51 -12.44
N GLU A 104 3.74 -6.32 -12.32
CA GLU A 104 4.74 -6.03 -11.29
C GLU A 104 4.15 -6.17 -9.88
N SER A 105 2.94 -5.64 -9.66
CA SER A 105 2.26 -5.74 -8.36
C SER A 105 1.98 -7.19 -7.95
N VAL A 106 1.59 -8.03 -8.91
CA VAL A 106 1.36 -9.46 -8.70
C VAL A 106 2.67 -10.15 -8.32
N GLU A 107 3.75 -9.85 -9.03
CA GLU A 107 5.07 -10.43 -8.77
C GLU A 107 5.59 -10.03 -7.37
N VAL A 108 5.46 -8.76 -6.99
CA VAL A 108 5.85 -8.28 -5.66
C VAL A 108 5.06 -9.01 -4.57
N GLY A 109 3.74 -9.13 -4.72
CA GLY A 109 2.90 -9.85 -3.77
C GLY A 109 3.25 -11.34 -3.66
N TYR A 110 3.52 -11.98 -4.80
CA TYR A 110 3.93 -13.38 -4.85
C TYR A 110 5.27 -13.60 -4.14
N ASN A 111 6.31 -12.87 -4.51
CA ASN A 111 7.65 -13.01 -3.96
C ASN A 111 7.66 -12.74 -2.45
N HIS A 112 6.96 -11.70 -2.00
CA HIS A 112 6.82 -11.40 -0.57
C HIS A 112 6.13 -12.54 0.19
N THR A 113 5.07 -13.11 -0.38
CA THR A 113 4.36 -14.23 0.25
C THR A 113 5.25 -15.45 0.38
N ILE A 114 5.99 -15.82 -0.68
CA ILE A 114 6.94 -16.95 -0.63
C ILE A 114 7.99 -16.72 0.44
N GLU A 115 8.59 -15.54 0.51
CA GLU A 115 9.58 -15.19 1.53
C GLU A 115 9.01 -15.34 2.95
N GLN A 116 7.76 -14.91 3.18
CA GLN A 116 7.12 -15.07 4.48
C GLN A 116 6.80 -16.53 4.80
N LEU A 117 6.39 -17.33 3.82
CA LEU A 117 6.13 -18.76 4.02
C LEU A 117 7.42 -19.55 4.31
N GLU A 118 8.56 -19.15 3.75
CA GLU A 118 9.86 -19.77 4.05
C GLU A 118 10.37 -19.43 5.46
N LYS A 119 10.07 -18.20 5.94
CA LYS A 119 10.47 -17.75 7.28
C LYS A 119 9.59 -18.31 8.41
N ASN A 120 8.34 -18.63 8.10
CA ASN A 120 7.38 -19.09 9.09
C ASN A 120 7.17 -20.61 9.02
N ASP A 121 6.87 -21.23 10.14
CA ASP A 121 6.49 -22.64 10.18
C ASP A 121 5.07 -22.81 9.62
N ILE A 122 4.99 -23.15 8.33
CA ILE A 122 3.74 -23.33 7.58
C ILE A 122 2.77 -24.26 8.30
N SER A 123 3.30 -25.26 9.03
CA SER A 123 2.53 -26.24 9.78
C SER A 123 1.65 -25.59 10.85
N LYS A 124 2.08 -24.48 11.44
CA LYS A 124 1.34 -23.74 12.48
C LYS A 124 0.30 -22.77 11.90
N ILE A 125 0.48 -22.40 10.64
CA ILE A 125 -0.36 -21.43 9.92
C ILE A 125 -1.53 -22.16 9.25
N LEU A 126 -1.29 -23.32 8.63
CA LEU A 126 -2.29 -24.02 7.81
C LEU A 126 -3.00 -25.20 8.49
N PHE A 127 -2.45 -25.75 9.57
CA PHE A 127 -2.96 -26.94 10.26
C PHE A 127 -3.04 -26.73 11.78
#